data_AF-A0A060R9H0-F1
#
_entry.id   AF-A0A060R9H0-F1
#
_cell.length_a   1.000
_cell.length_b   1.000
_cell.length_c   1.000
_cell.angle_alpha   90.00
_cell.angle_beta   90.00
_cell.angle_gamma   90.00
#
_symmetry.space_group_name_H-M   'P 1'
#
loop_
_entity.id
_entity.type
_entity.pdbx_description
1 polymer ?
#
loop_
_entity_poly.entity_id
_entity_poly.type
_entity_poly.pdbx_seq_one_letter_code
_entity_poly.pdbx_strand_id
1 'polypeptide(L)'
;MNEPIYVAFSTQKGGAGKTTLTVLAASYLHYVKGYNVAVVDCDFPQYSIKDMRERDLASVTNDDHYKMMAYEQFTRLQKKAYIVVESRPEDAADTAIRLINSGQPLDFIFFDLPGTINNASVVNTIATMDYIFCPIIADRVVI
;
A
#
# COMPACT_ATOMS: atom_id res chain seq x y z
N MET A 1 -7.95 -10.40 19.00
CA MET A 1 -7.80 -9.65 17.74
C MET A 1 -6.64 -10.30 17.02
N ASN A 2 -6.78 -10.63 15.74
CA ASN A 2 -5.62 -11.08 14.96
C ASN A 2 -4.74 -9.87 14.67
N GLU A 3 -3.45 -9.99 14.89
CA GLU A 3 -2.48 -9.01 14.43
C GLU A 3 -2.49 -8.98 12.89
N PRO A 4 -2.48 -7.79 12.26
CA PRO A 4 -2.44 -7.71 10.80
C PRO A 4 -1.10 -8.24 10.27
N ILE A 5 -1.15 -8.83 9.07
CA ILE A 5 0.03 -9.32 8.37
C ILE A 5 0.71 -8.17 7.63
N TYR A 6 2.01 -7.97 7.86
CA TYR A 6 2.83 -6.97 7.20
C TYR A 6 3.47 -7.52 5.93
N VAL A 7 3.21 -6.85 4.81
CA VAL A 7 3.64 -7.32 3.48
C VAL A 7 4.34 -6.20 2.71
N ALA A 8 5.46 -6.52 2.09
CA ALA A 8 6.13 -5.61 1.16
C ALA A 8 6.42 -6.28 -0.19
N PHE A 9 6.21 -5.54 -1.27
CA PHE A 9 6.80 -5.85 -2.57
C PHE A 9 8.10 -5.06 -2.72
N SER A 10 9.25 -5.71 -2.57
CA SER A 10 10.53 -5.01 -2.47
C SER A 10 11.62 -5.63 -3.33
N THR A 11 12.39 -4.77 -4.00
CA THR A 11 13.54 -5.12 -4.83
C THR A 11 14.33 -3.86 -5.19
N GLN A 12 15.65 -4.02 -5.33
CA GLN A 12 16.55 -2.93 -5.73
C GLN A 12 16.37 -2.47 -7.18
N LYS A 13 15.69 -3.28 -8.00
CA LYS A 13 15.44 -2.92 -9.40
C LYS A 13 14.32 -1.87 -9.48
N GLY A 14 14.68 -0.67 -9.95
CA GLY A 14 13.70 0.34 -10.39
C GLY A 14 12.87 -0.19 -11.55
N GLY A 15 11.58 0.15 -11.59
CA GLY A 15 10.67 -0.31 -12.64
C GLY A 15 10.21 -1.77 -12.54
N ALA A 16 10.57 -2.51 -11.48
CA ALA A 16 10.15 -3.89 -11.24
C ALA A 16 8.63 -4.09 -10.97
N GLY A 17 7.85 -3.02 -10.93
CA GLY A 17 6.41 -3.06 -10.66
C GLY A 17 6.03 -3.16 -9.18
N LYS A 18 6.93 -2.79 -8.24
CA LYS A 18 6.67 -2.83 -6.78
C LYS A 18 5.34 -2.17 -6.39
N THR A 19 5.25 -0.86 -6.59
CA THR A 19 4.05 -0.05 -6.34
C THR A 19 2.82 -0.60 -7.04
N THR A 20 2.95 -1.01 -8.31
CA THR A 20 1.84 -1.58 -9.07
C THR A 20 1.32 -2.87 -8.43
N LEU A 21 2.22 -3.78 -8.03
CA LEU A 21 1.87 -5.02 -7.36
C LEU A 21 1.28 -4.75 -5.97
N THR A 22 1.81 -3.79 -5.22
CA THR A 22 1.26 -3.33 -3.94
C THR A 22 -0.19 -2.90 -4.12
N VAL A 23 -0.48 -1.99 -5.06
CA VAL A 23 -1.83 -1.47 -5.32
C VAL A 23 -2.78 -2.56 -5.81
N LEU A 24 -2.34 -3.42 -6.74
CA LEU A 24 -3.17 -4.50 -7.27
C LEU A 24 -3.50 -5.54 -6.20
N ALA A 25 -2.52 -5.97 -5.40
CA ALA A 25 -2.72 -6.95 -4.34
C ALA A 25 -3.63 -6.38 -3.23
N ALA A 26 -3.37 -5.15 -2.77
CA ALA A 26 -4.19 -4.47 -1.78
C ALA A 26 -5.64 -4.31 -2.26
N SER A 27 -5.83 -3.88 -3.50
CA SER A 27 -7.16 -3.70 -4.10
C SER A 27 -7.90 -5.02 -4.27
N TYR A 28 -7.23 -6.09 -4.70
CA TYR A 28 -7.84 -7.41 -4.83
C TYR A 28 -8.25 -7.97 -3.46
N LEU A 29 -7.37 -7.93 -2.47
CA LEU A 29 -7.66 -8.41 -1.12
C LEU A 29 -8.83 -7.63 -0.49
N HIS A 30 -8.87 -6.31 -0.69
CA HIS A 30 -9.90 -5.47 -0.08
C HIS A 30 -11.25 -5.52 -0.81
N TYR A 31 -11.25 -5.27 -2.13
CA TYR A 31 -12.49 -5.11 -2.89
C TYR A 31 -13.07 -6.43 -3.42
N VAL A 32 -12.25 -7.49 -3.55
CA VAL A 32 -12.69 -8.79 -4.07
C VAL A 32 -12.77 -9.83 -2.97
N LYS A 33 -11.76 -9.89 -2.08
CA LYS A 33 -11.70 -10.91 -1.01
C LYS A 33 -12.32 -10.44 0.32
N GLY A 34 -12.61 -9.15 0.47
CA GLY A 34 -13.30 -8.59 1.64
C GLY A 34 -12.40 -8.26 2.84
N TYR A 35 -11.08 -8.51 2.76
CA TYR A 35 -10.13 -8.22 3.83
C TYR A 35 -9.98 -6.73 4.10
N ASN A 36 -9.74 -6.33 5.35
CA ASN A 36 -9.42 -4.97 5.72
C ASN A 36 -7.94 -4.70 5.46
N VAL A 37 -7.67 -3.79 4.54
CA VAL A 37 -6.31 -3.48 4.11
C VAL A 37 -5.97 -2.03 4.47
N ALA A 38 -4.70 -1.80 4.80
CA ALA A 38 -4.10 -0.48 4.76
C ALA A 38 -2.80 -0.53 3.94
N VAL A 39 -2.41 0.63 3.39
CA VAL A 39 -1.14 0.81 2.70
C VAL A 39 -0.40 1.97 3.36
N VAL A 40 0.85 1.71 3.74
CA VAL A 40 1.82 2.71 4.16
C VAL A 40 2.77 2.95 2.98
N ASP A 41 2.63 4.11 2.34
CA ASP A 41 3.48 4.54 1.24
C ASP A 41 4.76 5.14 1.81
N CYS A 42 5.86 4.37 1.72
CA CYS A 42 7.17 4.72 2.26
C CYS A 42 8.16 5.17 1.19
N ASP A 43 7.75 5.29 -0.08
CA ASP A 43 8.65 5.66 -1.18
C ASP A 43 8.84 7.18 -1.22
N PHE A 44 9.54 7.72 -0.22
CA PHE A 44 9.92 9.13 -0.17
C PHE A 44 11.05 9.42 -1.17
N PRO A 45 10.98 10.52 -1.95
CA PRO A 45 9.94 11.55 -1.98
C PRO A 45 8.78 11.34 -2.97
N GLN A 46 8.68 10.17 -3.61
CA GLN A 46 7.74 9.92 -4.71
C GLN A 46 6.27 9.76 -4.28
N TYR A 47 6.00 9.06 -3.17
CA TYR A 47 4.66 8.78 -2.62
C TYR A 47 3.58 8.47 -3.67
N SER A 48 3.93 7.60 -4.62
CA SER A 48 3.13 7.41 -5.82
C SER A 48 1.72 6.86 -5.56
N ILE A 49 1.52 6.05 -4.50
CA ILE A 49 0.21 5.49 -4.14
C ILE A 49 -0.67 6.57 -3.51
N LYS A 50 -0.08 7.42 -2.66
CA LYS A 50 -0.81 8.55 -2.09
C LYS A 50 -1.28 9.51 -3.18
N ASP A 51 -0.39 9.87 -4.10
CA ASP A 51 -0.70 10.69 -5.27
C ASP A 51 -1.82 10.08 -6.13
N MET A 52 -1.79 8.75 -6.35
CA MET A 52 -2.88 8.04 -7.01
C MET A 52 -4.20 8.19 -6.25
N ARG A 53 -4.18 8.00 -4.93
CA ARG A 53 -5.38 8.14 -4.09
C ARG A 53 -5.97 9.55 -4.12
N GLU A 54 -5.13 10.57 -4.15
CA GLU A 54 -5.60 11.96 -4.22
C GLU A 54 -6.27 12.27 -5.56
N ARG A 55 -5.71 11.77 -6.66
CA ARG A 55 -6.36 11.85 -7.97
C ARG A 55 -7.70 11.11 -7.99
N ASP A 56 -7.76 9.89 -7.45
CA ASP A 56 -9.01 9.14 -7.35
C ASP A 56 -10.08 9.92 -6.58
N LEU A 57 -9.70 10.52 -5.45
CA LEU A 57 -10.61 11.32 -4.63
C LEU A 57 -11.08 12.57 -5.38
N ALA A 58 -10.19 13.26 -6.08
CA ALA A 58 -10.53 14.42 -6.89
C ALA A 58 -11.51 14.05 -8.01
N SER A 59 -11.31 12.92 -8.70
CA SER A 59 -12.23 12.41 -9.72
C SER A 59 -13.60 12.08 -9.14
N VAL A 60 -13.66 11.36 -8.02
CA VAL A 60 -14.93 11.00 -7.34
C VAL A 60 -15.66 12.23 -6.81
N THR A 61 -14.93 13.29 -6.44
CA THR A 61 -15.53 14.52 -5.88
C THR A 61 -16.11 15.42 -6.97
N ASN A 62 -15.42 15.52 -8.12
CA ASN A 62 -15.71 16.53 -9.15
C ASN A 62 -16.54 16.00 -10.33
N ASP A 63 -16.77 14.69 -10.42
CA ASP A 63 -17.49 14.05 -11.52
C ASP A 63 -18.58 13.12 -11.00
N ASP A 64 -19.83 13.42 -11.34
CA ASP A 64 -21.01 12.66 -10.89
C ASP A 64 -20.99 11.20 -11.35
N HIS A 65 -20.36 10.91 -12.51
CA HIS A 65 -20.22 9.54 -12.99
C HIS A 65 -19.34 8.72 -12.02
N TYR A 66 -18.15 9.22 -11.69
CA TYR A 66 -17.24 8.54 -10.76
C TYR A 66 -17.79 8.51 -9.34
N LYS A 67 -18.53 9.55 -8.92
CA LYS A 67 -19.24 9.57 -7.64
C LYS A 67 -20.27 8.45 -7.55
N MET A 68 -21.04 8.21 -8.61
CA MET A 68 -22.02 7.12 -8.65
C MET A 68 -21.34 5.75 -8.59
N MET A 69 -20.28 5.55 -9.38
CA MET A 69 -19.51 4.31 -9.35
C MET A 69 -18.96 4.00 -7.94
N ALA A 70 -18.40 5.00 -7.26
CA ALA A 70 -17.90 4.84 -5.89
C ALA A 70 -19.03 4.52 -4.90
N TYR A 71 -20.17 5.22 -4.99
CA TYR A 71 -21.33 4.96 -4.16
C TYR A 71 -21.87 3.53 -4.32
N GLU A 72 -22.02 3.07 -5.56
CA GLU A 72 -22.47 1.70 -5.87
C GLU A 72 -21.47 0.66 -5.32
N GLN A 73 -20.17 0.90 -5.50
CA GLN A 73 -19.13 0.01 -4.97
C GLN A 73 -19.19 -0.08 -3.45
N PHE A 74 -19.24 1.05 -2.73
CA PHE A 74 -19.29 1.05 -1.27
C PHE A 74 -20.58 0.45 -0.73
N THR A 75 -21.70 0.66 -1.42
CA THR A 75 -23.00 0.07 -1.05
C THR A 75 -23.01 -1.44 -1.28
N ARG A 76 -22.50 -1.92 -2.42
CA ARG A 76 -22.41 -3.36 -2.71
C ARG A 76 -21.46 -4.08 -1.76
N LEU A 77 -20.33 -3.47 -1.41
CA LEU A 77 -19.32 -4.06 -0.53
C LEU A 77 -19.61 -3.85 0.96
N GLN A 78 -20.54 -2.94 1.30
CA GLN A 78 -20.76 -2.46 2.68
C GLN A 78 -19.44 -2.01 3.34
N LYS A 79 -18.55 -1.41 2.54
CA LYS A 79 -17.17 -1.12 2.92
C LYS A 79 -16.62 0.07 2.16
N LYS A 80 -15.88 0.94 2.85
CA LYS A 80 -15.17 2.08 2.25
C LYS A 80 -13.88 1.62 1.56
N ALA A 81 -13.23 2.51 0.83
CA ALA A 81 -11.89 2.29 0.29
C ALA A 81 -10.87 1.95 1.40
N TYR A 82 -9.85 1.15 1.07
CA TYR A 82 -8.75 0.85 2.00
C TYR A 82 -7.93 2.11 2.30
N ILE A 83 -7.32 2.18 3.48
CA ILE A 83 -6.58 3.36 3.93
C ILE A 83 -5.23 3.44 3.20
N VAL A 84 -4.82 4.66 2.81
CA VAL A 84 -3.47 4.95 2.29
C VAL A 84 -2.92 6.11 3.11
N VAL A 85 -1.74 5.93 3.70
CA VAL A 85 -1.03 6.96 4.44
C VAL A 85 0.41 7.03 3.97
N GLU A 86 0.98 8.23 3.97
CA GLU A 86 2.41 8.41 3.74
C GLU A 86 3.19 8.16 5.04
N SER A 87 4.42 7.71 4.89
CA SER A 87 5.36 7.62 6.01
C SER A 87 6.78 7.70 5.49
N ARG A 88 7.72 8.22 6.30
CA ARG A 88 9.13 7.97 6.01
C ARG A 88 9.46 6.52 6.39
N PRO A 89 10.44 5.87 5.74
CA PRO A 89 10.82 4.50 6.09
C PRO A 89 11.13 4.32 7.59
N GLU A 90 11.76 5.30 8.24
CA GLU A 90 12.05 5.32 9.68
C GLU A 90 10.81 5.36 10.59
N ASP A 91 9.70 5.93 10.12
CA ASP A 91 8.46 6.11 10.89
C ASP A 91 7.40 5.04 10.55
N ALA A 92 7.73 4.11 9.65
CA ALA A 92 6.78 3.17 9.06
C ALA A 92 6.16 2.24 10.12
N ALA A 93 6.96 1.73 11.05
CA ALA A 93 6.51 0.86 12.14
C ALA A 93 5.52 1.59 13.07
N ASP A 94 5.87 2.81 13.49
CA ASP A 94 4.99 3.64 14.33
C ASP A 94 3.69 4.02 13.60
N THR A 95 3.78 4.24 12.28
CA THR A 95 2.62 4.51 11.43
C THR A 95 1.67 3.33 11.39
N ALA A 96 2.20 2.11 11.27
CA ALA A 96 1.41 0.89 11.32
C ALA A 96 0.73 0.69 12.69
N ILE A 97 1.45 0.94 13.79
CA ILE A 97 0.87 0.91 15.15
C ILE A 97 -0.28 1.91 15.28
N ARG A 98 -0.14 3.13 14.77
CA ARG A 98 -1.23 4.12 14.76
C ARG A 98 -2.44 3.67 13.95
N LEU A 99 -2.22 3.01 12.80
CA LEU A 99 -3.30 2.45 11.99
C LEU A 99 -4.06 1.35 12.74
N ILE A 100 -3.35 0.43 13.41
CA ILE A 100 -3.94 -0.63 14.23
C ILE A 100 -4.79 -0.04 15.36
N ASN A 101 -4.26 0.99 16.03
CA ASN A 101 -4.94 1.65 17.14
C ASN A 101 -6.08 2.59 16.72
N SER A 102 -6.30 2.81 15.41
CA SER A 102 -7.36 3.68 14.90
C SER A 102 -8.77 3.12 15.09
N GLY A 103 -8.90 1.86 15.50
CA GLY A 103 -10.17 1.20 15.81
C GLY A 103 -10.81 0.46 14.62
N GLN A 104 -10.21 0.51 13.42
CA GLN A 104 -10.60 -0.38 12.33
C GLN A 104 -9.79 -1.68 12.39
N PRO A 105 -10.43 -2.86 12.40
CA PRO A 105 -9.69 -4.12 12.34
C PRO A 105 -8.98 -4.19 10.99
N LEU A 106 -7.68 -4.47 10.99
CA LEU A 106 -6.87 -4.65 9.79
C LEU A 106 -6.42 -6.10 9.71
N ASP A 107 -6.52 -6.69 8.52
CA ASP A 107 -6.03 -8.04 8.21
C ASP A 107 -4.64 -7.97 7.56
N PHE A 108 -4.40 -6.94 6.73
CA PHE A 108 -3.13 -6.73 6.03
C PHE A 108 -2.71 -5.26 6.09
N ILE A 109 -1.42 -5.04 6.29
CA ILE A 109 -0.78 -3.73 6.06
C ILE A 109 0.31 -3.92 5.02
N PHE A 110 0.16 -3.24 3.88
CA PHE A 110 1.19 -3.20 2.86
C PHE A 110 2.13 -2.02 3.08
N PHE A 111 3.40 -2.23 2.79
CA PHE A 111 4.43 -1.19 2.83
C PHE A 111 5.03 -1.04 1.44
N ASP A 112 4.84 0.13 0.82
CA ASP A 112 5.48 0.45 -0.45
C ASP A 112 6.84 1.07 -0.17
N LEU A 113 7.88 0.24 -0.22
CA LEU A 113 9.23 0.63 0.18
C LEU A 113 10.01 1.18 -1.01
N PRO A 114 10.94 2.13 -0.76
CA PRO A 114 11.79 2.66 -1.83
C PRO A 114 12.65 1.56 -2.44
N GLY A 115 12.95 1.71 -3.73
CA GLY A 115 13.82 0.78 -4.44
C GLY A 115 15.24 0.74 -3.89
N THR A 116 15.72 1.83 -3.31
CA THR A 116 17.12 1.90 -2.85
C THR A 116 17.21 1.63 -1.35
N ILE A 117 18.00 0.63 -0.96
CA ILE A 117 18.40 0.43 0.42
C ILE A 117 19.62 1.30 0.69
N ASN A 118 19.39 2.54 1.12
CA ASN A 118 20.46 3.53 1.35
C ASN A 118 20.71 3.83 2.83
N ASN A 119 19.91 3.30 3.74
CA ASN A 119 20.05 3.54 5.18
C ASN A 119 19.53 2.36 6.02
N ALA A 120 19.89 2.37 7.31
CA ALA A 120 19.48 1.34 8.26
C ALA A 120 17.96 1.34 8.53
N SER A 121 17.29 2.48 8.39
CA SER A 121 15.85 2.59 8.62
C SER A 121 15.05 1.74 7.63
N VAL A 122 15.40 1.76 6.35
CA VAL A 122 14.77 0.89 5.32
C VAL A 122 14.98 -0.57 5.67
N VAL A 123 16.17 -0.96 6.12
CA VAL A 123 16.48 -2.34 6.54
C VAL A 123 15.65 -2.76 7.74
N ASN A 124 15.53 -1.90 8.75
CA ASN A 124 14.74 -2.17 9.94
C ASN A 124 13.26 -2.36 9.61
N THR A 125 12.71 -1.51 8.73
CA THR A 125 11.31 -1.65 8.29
C THR A 125 11.11 -2.94 7.50
N ILE A 126 12.02 -3.30 6.59
CA ILE A 126 11.99 -4.59 5.90
C ILE A 126 12.03 -5.75 6.90
N ALA A 127 12.85 -5.66 7.95
CA ALA A 127 12.98 -6.71 8.97
C ALA A 127 11.71 -6.91 9.82
N THR A 128 10.78 -5.94 9.82
CA THR A 128 9.47 -6.08 10.48
C THR A 128 8.41 -6.75 9.61
N MET A 129 8.68 -7.02 8.33
CA MET A 129 7.69 -7.63 7.43
C MET A 129 7.52 -9.12 7.72
N ASP A 130 6.28 -9.59 7.76
CA ASP A 130 5.99 -11.03 7.79
C ASP A 130 6.29 -11.68 6.43
N TYR A 131 5.99 -10.97 5.34
CA TYR A 131 6.23 -11.43 3.98
C TYR A 131 6.89 -10.35 3.12
N ILE A 132 7.95 -10.74 2.42
CA ILE A 132 8.60 -9.92 1.41
C ILE A 132 8.50 -10.66 0.07
N PHE A 133 7.84 -10.03 -0.89
CA PHE A 133 7.77 -10.51 -2.27
C PHE A 133 8.76 -9.71 -3.11
N CYS A 134 9.71 -10.41 -3.75
CA CYS A 134 10.72 -9.79 -4.60
C CYS A 134 10.33 -9.95 -6.07
N PRO A 135 9.64 -8.96 -6.69
CA PRO A 135 9.32 -9.06 -8.11
C PRO A 135 10.60 -9.07 -8.96
N ILE A 136 10.63 -9.95 -9.95
CA ILE A 136 11.75 -10.15 -10.86
C ILE A 136 11.29 -9.79 -12.27
N ILE A 137 12.04 -8.90 -12.92
CA ILE A 137 11.91 -8.65 -14.36
C ILE A 137 12.97 -9.47 -15.08
N ALA A 138 12.57 -10.11 -16.20
CA ALA A 138 13.52 -10.67 -17.14
C ALA A 138 14.25 -9.52 -17.85
N ASP A 139 15.39 -9.13 -17.30
CA ASP A 139 16.31 -8.16 -17.91
C ASP A 139 17.52 -8.91 -18.48
N ARG A 140 17.99 -8.51 -19.67
CA ARG A 140 19.19 -9.09 -20.29
C ARG A 140 20.48 -8.47 -19.77
N VAL A 141 20.39 -7.37 -19.01
CA VAL A 141 21.56 -6.63 -18.54
C VAL A 141 21.93 -7.10 -17.13
N VAL A 142 23.01 -7.89 -17.07
CA VAL A 142 23.81 -8.06 -15.85
C VAL A 142 24.63 -6.77 -15.72
N ILE A 143 24.34 -5.94 -14.72
CA ILE A 143 25.18 -4.81 -14.31
C ILE A 143 25.98 -5.25 -13.09
#